data_AF-A0A0U1L6K4-F1
#
_entry.id   AF-A0A0U1L6K4-F1
#
_cell.length_a   1.000
_cell.length_b   1.000
_cell.length_c   1.000
_cell.angle_alpha   90.00
_cell.angle_beta   90.00
_cell.angle_gamma   90.00
#
_symmetry.space_group_name_H-M   'P 1'
#
loop_
_entity.id
_entity.type
_entity.pdbx_description
1 polymer ?
#
loop_
_entity_poly.entity_id
_entity_poly.type
_entity_poly.pdbx_seq_one_letter_code
_entity_poly.pdbx_strand_id
1 'polypeptide(L)' 'MRQNNLSPKERAYLEGALQMENLCIAKCSVYADQCADHELKNMLFRITKDKRQHANIIKQELGKPEWQHQQ' A
#
# COMPACT_ATOMS: atom_id res chain seq x y z
N MET A 1 -20.61 -10.93 7.98
CA MET A 1 -19.31 -10.56 7.36
C MET A 1 -19.30 -9.04 7.18
N ARG A 2 -18.20 -8.34 7.46
CA ARG A 2 -18.17 -6.85 7.44
C ARG A 2 -18.22 -6.34 6.00
N GLN A 3 -19.31 -5.64 5.67
CA GLN A 3 -19.52 -4.86 4.44
C GLN A 3 -18.51 -3.70 4.39
N ASN A 4 -17.85 -3.47 3.25
CA ASN A 4 -17.07 -2.25 3.01
C ASN A 4 -17.78 -1.44 1.91
N ASN A 5 -18.84 -0.72 2.28
CA ASN A 5 -19.44 0.28 1.40
C ASN A 5 -18.61 1.56 1.52
N LEU A 6 -17.49 1.63 0.80
CA LEU A 6 -16.66 2.83 0.78
C LEU A 6 -17.39 3.93 0.02
N SER A 7 -17.60 5.07 0.66
CA SER A 7 -18.02 6.29 -0.04
C SER A 7 -16.97 6.71 -1.08
N PRO A 8 -17.33 7.52 -2.09
CA PRO A 8 -16.37 8.04 -3.07
C PRO A 8 -15.16 8.74 -2.42
N LYS A 9 -15.39 9.40 -1.27
CA LYS A 9 -14.35 10.08 -0.50
C LYS A 9 -13.40 9.07 0.16
N GLU A 10 -13.92 8.02 0.79
CA GLU A 10 -13.11 6.97 1.43
C GLU A 10 -12.29 6.20 0.38
N ARG A 11 -12.89 5.91 -0.77
CA ARG A 11 -12.19 5.32 -1.90
C ARG A 11 -11.03 6.20 -2.38
N ALA A 12 -11.27 7.49 -2.58
CA ALA A 12 -10.21 8.44 -2.98
C ALA A 12 -9.08 8.52 -1.94
N TYR A 13 -9.39 8.49 -0.64
CA TYR A 13 -8.36 8.43 0.40
C TYR A 13 -7.54 7.14 0.34
N LEU A 14 -8.18 5.98 0.14
CA LEU A 14 -7.49 4.71 0.03
C LEU A 14 -6.63 4.63 -1.24
N GLU A 15 -7.12 5.14 -2.37
CA GLU A 15 -6.35 5.23 -3.61
C GLU A 15 -5.12 6.16 -3.45
N GLY A 16 -5.29 7.31 -2.78
CA GLY A 16 -4.18 8.21 -2.44
C GLY A 16 -3.17 7.56 -1.48
N ALA A 17 -3.63 6.88 -0.44
CA ALA A 17 -2.78 6.13 0.47
C ALA A 17 -1.99 5.04 -0.27
N LEU A 18 -2.64 4.30 -1.17
CA LEU A 18 -1.99 3.29 -2.00
C LEU A 18 -0.88 3.88 -2.88
N GLN A 19 -1.12 5.05 -3.50
CA GLN A 19 -0.11 5.75 -4.29
C GLN A 19 1.10 6.14 -3.43
N MET A 20 0.87 6.65 -2.22
CA MET A 20 1.94 7.04 -1.29
C MET A 20 2.78 5.84 -0.84
N GLU A 21 2.14 4.71 -0.54
CA GLU A 21 2.82 3.47 -0.17
C GLU A 21 3.69 2.95 -1.34
N ASN A 22 3.17 2.96 -2.57
CA ASN A 22 3.93 2.59 -3.78
C ASN A 22 5.12 3.53 -4.05
N LEU A 23 4.94 4.84 -3.87
CA LEU A 23 6.02 5.82 -4.01
C LEU A 23 7.13 5.59 -2.98
N CYS A 24 6.75 5.29 -1.73
CA CYS A 24 7.71 4.97 -0.67
C CYS A 24 8.51 3.71 -1.00
N ILE A 25 7.85 2.64 -1.46
CA ILE A 25 8.50 1.39 -1.91
C ILE A 25 9.52 1.68 -3.02
N ALA A 26 9.14 2.47 -4.02
CA ALA A 26 10.02 2.81 -5.13
C ALA A 26 11.25 3.59 -4.65
N LYS A 27 11.06 4.63 -3.83
CA LYS A 27 12.16 5.44 -3.30
C LYS A 27 13.10 4.62 -2.42
N CYS A 28 12.56 3.82 -1.50
CA CYS A 28 13.38 2.97 -0.64
C CYS A 28 14.18 1.94 -1.43
N SER A 29 13.63 1.38 -2.51
CA SER A 29 14.35 0.46 -3.40
C SER A 29 15.52 1.17 -4.10
N VAL A 30 15.26 2.33 -4.70
CA VAL A 30 16.32 3.15 -5.35
C VAL A 30 17.42 3.53 -4.37
N TYR A 31 17.07 3.99 -3.17
CA TYR A 31 18.07 4.37 -2.17
C TYR A 31 18.83 3.16 -1.61
N ALA A 32 18.19 2.00 -1.45
CA ALA A 32 18.86 0.78 -1.01
C ALA A 32 19.88 0.27 -2.04
N ASP A 33 19.63 0.50 -3.33
CA ASP A 33 20.54 0.16 -4.42
C ASP A 33 21.74 1.13 -4.50
N GLN A 34 21.53 2.40 -4.18
CA GLN A 34 22.57 3.43 -4.19
C GLN A 34 23.42 3.47 -2.91
N CYS A 35 22.94 2.85 -1.82
CA CYS A 35 23.62 2.93 -0.53
C CYS A 35 24.71 1.85 -0.40
N ALA A 36 25.92 2.28 -0.03
CA ALA A 36 27.01 1.38 0.35
C ALA A 36 26.92 0.90 1.81
N ASP A 37 26.22 1.67 2.67
CA ASP A 37 26.05 1.34 4.08
C ASP A 37 25.06 0.17 4.24
N HIS A 38 25.56 -0.92 4.82
CA HIS A 38 24.78 -2.14 5.00
C HIS A 38 23.64 -2.01 6.02
N GLU A 39 23.81 -1.21 7.08
CA GLU A 39 22.77 -1.01 8.08
C GLU A 39 21.63 -0.17 7.52
N LEU A 40 21.97 0.90 6.80
CA LEU A 40 20.99 1.75 6.10
C LEU A 40 20.24 0.95 5.04
N LYS A 41 20.94 0.12 4.26
CA LYS A 41 20.32 -0.78 3.28
C LYS A 41 19.35 -1.76 3.93
N ASN A 42 19.73 -2.39 5.04
CA ASN A 42 18.87 -3.28 5.81
C ASN A 42 17.64 -2.56 6.37
N MET A 43 17.79 -1.33 6.85
CA MET A 43 16.67 -0.51 7.30
C MET A 43 15.70 -0.20 6.16
N LEU A 44 16.20 0.22 4.99
CA LEU A 44 15.38 0.49 3.81
C LEU A 44 14.63 -0.74 3.31
N PHE A 45 15.25 -1.93 3.39
CA PHE A 45 14.56 -3.19 3.07
C PHE A 45 13.43 -3.51 4.05
N ARG A 46 13.63 -3.28 5.36
CA ARG A 46 12.56 -3.45 6.37
C ARG A 46 11.39 -2.51 6.10
N ILE A 47 11.67 -1.22 5.87
CA ILE A 47 10.64 -0.23 5.51
C ILE A 47 9.89 -0.69 4.25
N THR A 48 10.60 -1.12 3.21
CA THR A 48 9.98 -1.59 1.96
C THR A 48 9.05 -2.80 2.19
N LYS A 49 9.44 -3.74 3.06
CA LYS A 49 8.61 -4.89 3.42
C LYS A 49 7.31 -4.46 4.09
N ASP A 50 7.40 -3.57 5.07
CA ASP A 50 6.23 -3.06 5.81
C ASP A 50 5.28 -2.30 4.88
N LYS A 51 5.84 -1.44 4.02
CA LYS A 51 5.07 -0.68 3.02
C LYS A 51 4.36 -1.57 2.00
N ARG A 52 4.98 -2.66 1.57
CA ARG A 52 4.32 -3.67 0.72
C ARG A 52 3.15 -4.34 1.44
N GLN A 53 3.29 -4.66 2.72
CA GLN A 53 2.19 -5.21 3.51
C GLN A 53 1.03 -4.22 3.61
N HIS A 54 1.30 -2.94 3.89
CA HIS A 54 0.28 -1.89 3.93
C HIS A 54 -0.44 -1.72 2.58
N ALA A 55 0.31 -1.64 1.49
CA ALA A 55 -0.24 -1.55 0.14
C ALA A 55 -1.16 -2.74 -0.19
N ASN A 56 -0.80 -3.95 0.25
CA ASN A 56 -1.63 -5.14 0.06
C ASN A 56 -2.93 -5.07 0.86
N ILE A 57 -2.89 -4.59 2.11
CA ILE A 57 -4.10 -4.37 2.92
C ILE A 57 -5.00 -3.36 2.21
N ILE A 58 -4.47 -2.20 1.78
CA ILE A 58 -5.26 -1.18 1.08
C ILE A 58 -5.87 -1.73 -0.21
N LYS A 59 -5.13 -2.53 -1.00
CA LYS A 59 -5.66 -3.20 -2.19
C LYS A 59 -6.78 -4.18 -1.86
N GLN A 60 -6.67 -4.94 -0.77
CA GLN A 60 -7.74 -5.83 -0.31
C GLN A 60 -8.97 -5.03 0.09
N GLU A 61 -8.82 -3.90 0.77
CA GLU A 61 -9.95 -3.03 1.15
C GLU A 61 -10.62 -2.39 -0.07
N LEU A 62 -9.85 -1.97 -1.08
CA LEU A 62 -10.35 -1.42 -2.35
C LEU A 62 -10.98 -2.48 -3.27
N GLY A 63 -10.52 -3.74 -3.18
CA GLY A 63 -10.94 -4.84 -4.04
C GLY A 63 -12.16 -5.63 -3.53
N LYS A 64 -12.74 -5.29 -2.37
CA LYS A 64 -13.97 -5.92 -1.87
C LYS A 64 -15.15 -5.51 -2.78
N PRO A 65 -15.79 -6.45 -3.51
CA PRO A 65 -16.81 -6.12 -4.48
C PRO A 65 -18.15 -5.71 -3.83
N GLU A 66 -18.89 -4.83 -4.53
CA GLU A 66 -20.22 -4.29 -4.16
C GLU A 66 -21.40 -5.24 -4.49
N TRP A 67 -21.17 -6.42 -5.08
CA TRP A 67 -22.22 -7.19 -5.77
C TRP A 67 -22.75 -8.39 -4.98
N GLN A 68 -23.75 -8.15 -4.11
CA GLN A 68 -24.83 -9.11 -3.81
C GLN A 68 -26.20 -8.44 -3.62
N HIS A 69 -26.44 -7.28 -4.24
CA HIS A 69 -27.80 -6.76 -4.40
C HIS A 69 -28.11 -6.46 -5.86
N GLN A 70 -29.19 -7.09 -6.33
CA GLN A 70 -29.86 -7.02 -7.64
C GLN A 70 -29.22 -7.85 -8.75
N GLN A 71 -29.57 -9.14 -8.83
CA GLN A 71 -30.84 -9.65 -9.42
C GLN A 71 -31.14 -11.06 -8.91
#